data_AF-A0A968P3K2-F1
#
_entry.id   AF-A0A968P3K2-F1
#
_cell.length_a   1.000
_cell.length_b   1.000
_cell.length_c   1.000
_cell.angle_alpha   90.00
_cell.angle_beta   90.00
_cell.angle_gamma   90.00
#
_symmetry.space_group_name_H-M   'P 1'
#
loop_
_entity.id
_entity.type
_entity.pdbx_description
1 polymer ?
#
loop_
_entity_poly.entity_id
_entity_poly.type
_entity_poly.pdbx_seq_one_letter_code
_entity_poly.pdbx_strand_id
1 'polypeptide(L)'
;MSSKTKFNPDLLKLFFEDARDTLEEWERVCLKLTPQDGPDWIEPLLRCAHNFKGAAGLIGFESLYVKVHEIEDLLVRIKDTKLIPSPEVVSVLLGLEQVLNSWVERLKTDASFVADTSAIEAKMREVVESGAARTVAPARRRVDEPQPSFATRGETVRVSAHNLMS
;
A
#
# COMPACT_ATOMS: atom_id res chain seq x y z
N MET A 1 47.23 -9.48 10.63
CA MET A 1 46.20 -9.98 9.71
C MET A 1 45.31 -8.81 9.35
N SER A 2 45.43 -8.25 8.14
CA SER A 2 44.62 -7.11 7.70
C SER A 2 43.67 -7.62 6.63
N SER A 3 42.46 -8.00 7.04
CA SER A 3 41.38 -8.29 6.09
C SER A 3 41.01 -6.97 5.44
N LYS A 4 41.56 -6.75 4.25
CA LYS A 4 41.17 -5.66 3.35
C LYS A 4 39.66 -5.74 3.15
N THR A 5 38.96 -4.63 3.35
CA THR A 5 37.55 -4.48 3.01
C THR A 5 37.30 -5.03 1.60
N LYS A 6 36.34 -5.96 1.48
CA LYS A 6 36.06 -6.71 0.24
C LYS A 6 35.43 -5.82 -0.87
N PHE A 7 35.07 -4.59 -0.53
CA PHE A 7 34.32 -3.64 -1.36
C PHE A 7 35.11 -2.33 -1.55
N ASN A 8 34.91 -1.67 -2.68
CA ASN A 8 35.49 -0.36 -2.96
C ASN A 8 34.88 0.70 -2.01
N PRO A 9 35.69 1.43 -1.20
CA PRO A 9 35.18 2.42 -0.25
C PRO A 9 34.35 3.55 -0.88
N ASP A 10 34.72 4.01 -2.08
CA ASP A 10 33.98 5.08 -2.77
C ASP A 10 32.60 4.60 -3.23
N LEU A 11 32.53 3.36 -3.73
CA LEU A 11 31.26 2.74 -4.09
C LEU A 11 30.38 2.49 -2.87
N LEU A 12 30.98 2.07 -1.74
CA LEU A 12 30.23 1.91 -0.49
C LEU A 12 29.63 3.23 0.00
N LYS A 13 30.39 4.32 -0.06
CA LYS A 13 29.89 5.64 0.31
C LYS A 13 28.70 6.04 -0.56
N LEU A 14 28.84 5.91 -1.88
CA LEU A 14 27.77 6.20 -2.83
C LEU A 14 26.54 5.33 -2.56
N PHE A 15 26.72 4.03 -2.31
CA PHE A 15 25.63 3.12 -1.97
C PHE A 15 24.85 3.59 -0.74
N PHE A 16 25.54 3.99 0.35
CA PHE A 16 24.84 4.42 1.56
C PHE A 16 24.10 5.76 1.36
N GLU A 17 24.63 6.66 0.53
CA GLU A 17 23.95 7.90 0.14
C GLU A 17 22.70 7.59 -0.72
N ASP A 18 22.85 6.79 -1.77
CA ASP A 18 21.75 6.39 -2.67
C ASP A 18 20.66 5.59 -1.93
N ALA A 19 21.05 4.69 -1.03
CA ALA A 19 20.12 3.89 -0.24
C ALA A 19 19.29 4.78 0.68
N ARG A 20 19.92 5.73 1.37
CA ARG A 20 19.21 6.71 2.21
C ARG A 20 18.22 7.51 1.37
N ASP A 21 18.67 8.11 0.27
CA ASP A 21 17.83 8.97 -0.57
C ASP A 21 16.65 8.17 -1.17
N THR A 22 16.87 6.91 -1.52
CA THR A 22 15.81 6.01 -2.02
C THR A 22 14.78 5.64 -0.96
N LEU A 23 15.21 5.42 0.29
CA LEU A 23 14.32 5.07 1.41
C LEU A 23 13.57 6.29 1.94
N GLU A 24 14.19 7.48 1.95
CA GLU A 24 13.51 8.75 2.22
C GLU A 24 12.43 9.03 1.15
N GLU A 25 12.73 8.76 -0.12
CA GLU A 25 11.74 8.83 -1.19
C GLU A 25 10.58 7.85 -0.97
N TRP A 26 10.89 6.60 -0.60
CA TRP A 26 9.88 5.59 -0.28
C TRP A 26 8.94 6.05 0.82
N GLU A 27 9.48 6.51 1.96
CA GLU A 27 8.71 7.04 3.08
C GLU A 27 7.81 8.19 2.61
N ARG A 28 8.39 9.16 1.89
CA ARG A 28 7.68 10.32 1.37
C ARG A 28 6.54 9.95 0.43
N VAL A 29 6.72 8.93 -0.42
CA VAL A 29 5.65 8.40 -1.27
C VAL A 29 4.54 7.83 -0.38
N CYS A 30 4.89 6.96 0.57
CA CYS A 30 3.93 6.33 1.47
C CYS A 30 3.07 7.36 2.24
N LEU A 31 3.70 8.40 2.78
CA LEU A 31 3.02 9.44 3.55
C LEU A 31 2.06 10.32 2.72
N LYS A 32 2.21 10.33 1.39
CA LYS A 32 1.34 11.09 0.49
C LYS A 32 0.18 10.26 -0.06
N LEU A 33 0.18 8.93 0.15
CA LEU A 33 -0.86 8.06 -0.37
C LEU A 33 -2.22 8.37 0.26
N THR A 34 -3.24 8.41 -0.59
CA THR A 34 -4.63 8.59 -0.20
C THR A 34 -5.52 7.56 -0.89
N PRO A 35 -6.67 7.19 -0.32
CA PRO A 35 -7.61 6.26 -0.97
C PRO A 35 -8.14 6.73 -2.33
N GLN A 36 -7.91 7.99 -2.72
CA GLN A 36 -8.33 8.57 -4.00
C GLN A 36 -7.28 8.36 -5.10
N ASP A 37 -6.09 7.86 -4.77
CA ASP A 37 -5.06 7.61 -5.77
C ASP A 37 -5.50 6.51 -6.74
N GLY A 38 -5.15 6.71 -8.00
CA GLY A 38 -5.50 5.80 -9.09
C GLY A 38 -4.80 4.43 -8.97
N PRO A 39 -5.10 3.49 -9.88
CA PRO A 39 -4.60 2.11 -9.83
C PRO A 39 -3.07 1.99 -9.87
N ASP A 40 -2.37 3.02 -10.31
CA ASP A 40 -0.91 3.04 -10.47
C ASP A 40 -0.18 3.70 -9.28
N TRP A 41 -0.86 3.92 -8.15
CA TRP A 41 -0.29 4.53 -6.94
C TRP A 41 0.98 3.86 -6.43
N ILE A 42 1.17 2.57 -6.73
CA ILE A 42 2.30 1.76 -6.29
C ILE A 42 3.55 1.92 -7.16
N GLU A 43 3.44 2.50 -8.36
CA GLU A 43 4.57 2.63 -9.29
C GLU A 43 5.79 3.36 -8.73
N PRO A 44 5.65 4.46 -7.96
CA PRO A 44 6.82 5.11 -7.36
C PRO A 44 7.57 4.19 -6.38
N LEU A 45 6.86 3.33 -5.64
CA LEU A 45 7.49 2.36 -4.73
C LEU A 45 8.22 1.25 -5.48
N LEU A 46 7.68 0.80 -6.61
CA LEU A 46 8.37 -0.13 -7.51
C LEU A 46 9.68 0.45 -8.04
N ARG A 47 9.70 1.75 -8.39
CA ARG A 47 10.93 2.43 -8.80
C ARG A 47 11.94 2.51 -7.67
N CYS A 48 11.52 2.82 -6.44
CA CYS A 48 12.40 2.79 -5.28
C CYS A 48 13.00 1.40 -5.05
N ALA A 49 12.17 0.34 -5.08
CA ALA A 49 12.64 -1.04 -4.93
C ALA A 49 13.66 -1.42 -6.02
N HIS A 50 13.37 -1.08 -7.27
CA HIS A 50 14.24 -1.35 -8.41
C HIS A 50 15.61 -0.66 -8.29
N ASN A 51 15.60 0.64 -7.95
CA ASN A 51 16.81 1.42 -7.75
C ASN A 51 17.63 0.85 -6.59
N PHE A 52 16.97 0.52 -5.48
CA PHE A 52 17.65 0.00 -4.30
C PHE A 52 18.24 -1.40 -4.54
N LYS A 53 17.54 -2.26 -5.30
CA LYS A 53 18.06 -3.54 -5.78
C LYS A 53 19.33 -3.35 -6.62
N GLY A 54 19.29 -2.41 -7.57
CA GLY A 54 20.45 -2.07 -8.42
C GLY A 54 21.66 -1.64 -7.59
N ALA A 55 21.44 -0.74 -6.62
CA ALA A 55 22.47 -0.27 -5.70
C ALA A 55 23.08 -1.42 -4.87
N ALA A 56 22.25 -2.31 -4.30
CA ALA A 56 22.73 -3.48 -3.54
C ALA A 56 23.56 -4.44 -4.43
N GLY A 57 23.11 -4.67 -5.67
CA GLY A 57 23.79 -5.51 -6.64
C GLY A 57 25.16 -4.96 -7.08
N LEU A 58 25.27 -3.64 -7.24
CA LEU A 58 26.53 -2.97 -7.62
C LEU A 58 27.64 -3.19 -6.59
N ILE A 59 27.29 -3.16 -5.31
CA ILE A 59 28.25 -3.41 -4.22
C ILE A 59 28.52 -4.90 -4.02
N GLY A 60 27.52 -5.75 -4.27
CA GLY A 60 27.60 -7.19 -3.99
C GLY A 60 27.09 -7.54 -2.59
N PHE A 61 26.16 -6.75 -2.03
CA PHE A 61 25.41 -7.15 -0.83
C PHE A 61 24.34 -8.17 -1.20
N GLU A 62 24.77 -9.41 -1.45
CA GLU A 62 23.93 -10.48 -2.01
C GLU A 62 22.64 -10.72 -1.21
N SER A 63 22.73 -10.83 0.12
CA SER A 63 21.56 -11.05 0.97
C SER A 63 20.55 -9.91 0.89
N LEU A 64 21.02 -8.66 0.78
CA LEU A 64 20.16 -7.49 0.62
C LEU A 64 19.57 -7.45 -0.78
N TYR A 65 20.38 -7.73 -1.82
CA TYR A 65 19.91 -7.80 -3.20
C TYR A 65 18.76 -8.80 -3.37
N VAL A 66 18.95 -10.04 -2.88
CA VAL A 66 17.93 -11.09 -2.92
C VAL A 66 16.67 -10.63 -2.18
N LYS A 67 16.84 -10.02 -1.00
CA LYS A 67 15.68 -9.56 -0.23
C LYS A 67 14.91 -8.44 -0.94
N VAL A 68 15.60 -7.43 -1.46
CA VAL A 68 14.94 -6.31 -2.15
C VAL A 68 14.25 -6.80 -3.43
N HIS A 69 14.82 -7.82 -4.10
CA HIS A 69 14.16 -8.47 -5.22
C HIS A 69 12.85 -9.16 -4.83
N GLU A 70 12.83 -9.91 -3.73
CA GLU A 70 11.58 -10.51 -3.20
C GLU A 70 10.54 -9.45 -2.84
N ILE A 71 10.97 -8.30 -2.30
CA ILE A 71 10.11 -7.16 -2.01
C ILE A 71 9.55 -6.53 -3.29
N GLU A 72 10.38 -6.33 -4.31
CA GLU A 72 9.95 -5.82 -5.62
C GLU A 72 8.89 -6.76 -6.23
N ASP A 73 9.11 -8.07 -6.20
CA ASP A 73 8.14 -9.07 -6.65
C ASP A 73 6.82 -9.00 -5.88
N LEU A 74 6.88 -8.79 -4.56
CA LEU A 74 5.68 -8.61 -3.74
C LEU A 74 4.91 -7.35 -4.15
N LEU A 75 5.60 -6.22 -4.37
CA LEU A 75 4.97 -4.99 -4.84
C LEU A 75 4.35 -5.17 -6.23
N VAL A 76 5.00 -5.89 -7.15
CA VAL A 76 4.43 -6.21 -8.47
C VAL A 76 3.12 -6.97 -8.32
N ARG A 77 3.06 -7.97 -7.45
CA ARG A 77 1.81 -8.71 -7.19
C ARG A 77 0.71 -7.81 -6.65
N ILE A 78 1.05 -6.85 -5.77
CA ILE A 78 0.08 -5.89 -5.24
C ILE A 78 -0.48 -5.00 -6.34
N LYS A 79 0.38 -4.53 -7.26
CA LYS A 79 -0.06 -3.77 -8.44
C LYS A 79 -1.15 -4.50 -9.21
N ASP A 80 -1.02 -5.82 -9.36
CA ASP A 80 -1.98 -6.64 -10.09
C ASP A 80 -3.31 -6.85 -9.35
N THR A 81 -3.34 -6.69 -8.02
CA THR A 81 -4.58 -6.81 -7.22
C THR A 81 -5.53 -5.63 -7.33
N LYS A 82 -5.09 -4.48 -7.90
CA LYS A 82 -5.83 -3.21 -7.89
C LYS A 82 -6.29 -2.79 -6.48
N LEU A 83 -5.49 -3.10 -5.47
CA LEU A 83 -5.74 -2.73 -4.08
C LEU A 83 -5.78 -1.20 -3.94
N ILE A 84 -6.76 -0.70 -3.19
CA ILE A 84 -6.84 0.72 -2.82
C ILE A 84 -5.89 0.95 -1.64
N PRO A 85 -5.05 2.01 -1.65
CA PRO A 85 -4.16 2.30 -0.54
C PRO A 85 -4.98 2.66 0.70
N SER A 86 -4.88 1.81 1.73
CA SER A 86 -5.54 2.00 3.02
C SER A 86 -4.50 2.33 4.11
N PRO A 87 -4.91 2.84 5.28
CA PRO A 87 -4.00 3.07 6.40
C PRO A 87 -3.19 1.83 6.80
N GLU A 88 -3.79 0.63 6.70
CA GLU A 88 -3.09 -0.64 6.97
C GLU A 88 -2.03 -0.94 5.91
N VAL A 89 -2.32 -0.69 4.63
CA VAL A 89 -1.35 -0.85 3.53
C VAL A 89 -0.18 0.10 3.73
N VAL A 90 -0.47 1.39 3.97
CA VAL A 90 0.54 2.43 4.21
C VAL A 90 1.41 2.08 5.42
N SER A 91 0.80 1.62 6.52
CA SER A 91 1.52 1.22 7.73
C SER A 91 2.51 0.10 7.47
N VAL A 92 2.15 -0.90 6.66
CA VAL A 92 3.07 -2.00 6.34
C VAL A 92 4.18 -1.57 5.38
N LEU A 93 3.88 -0.71 4.40
CA LEU A 93 4.89 -0.15 3.49
C LEU A 93 5.93 0.70 4.23
N LEU A 94 5.49 1.51 5.21
CA LEU A 94 6.39 2.25 6.09
C LEU A 94 7.19 1.31 7.00
N GLY A 95 6.56 0.26 7.55
CA GLY A 95 7.29 -0.74 8.33
C GLY A 95 8.36 -1.47 7.52
N LEU A 96 8.13 -1.69 6.23
CA LEU A 96 9.12 -2.31 5.34
C LEU A 96 10.31 -1.38 5.10
N GLU A 97 10.05 -0.09 4.82
CA GLU A 97 11.08 0.94 4.73
C GLU A 97 11.95 0.97 6.00
N GLN A 98 11.33 0.99 7.18
CA GLN A 98 12.05 1.04 8.46
C GLN A 98 12.99 -0.16 8.66
N VAL A 99 12.54 -1.36 8.27
CA VAL A 99 13.36 -2.58 8.34
C VAL A 99 14.53 -2.51 7.36
N LEU A 100 14.29 -2.05 6.13
CA LEU A 100 15.34 -1.88 5.13
C LEU A 100 16.37 -0.82 5.55
N ASN A 101 15.92 0.32 6.06
CA ASN A 101 16.77 1.39 6.57
C ASN A 101 17.64 0.89 7.73
N SER A 102 17.02 0.18 8.69
CA SER A 102 17.75 -0.43 9.80
C SER A 102 18.78 -1.47 9.35
N TRP A 103 18.49 -2.22 8.27
CA TRP A 103 19.45 -3.14 7.66
C TRP A 103 20.63 -2.38 7.07
N VAL A 104 20.40 -1.33 6.27
CA VAL A 104 21.44 -0.49 5.67
C VAL A 104 22.35 0.12 6.73
N GLU A 105 21.78 0.65 7.82
CA GLU A 105 22.58 1.21 8.91
C GLU A 105 23.47 0.16 9.58
N ARG A 106 22.97 -1.07 9.77
CA ARG A 106 23.78 -2.16 10.31
C ARG A 106 24.93 -2.58 9.37
N LEU A 107 24.71 -2.56 8.06
CA LEU A 107 25.74 -2.89 7.06
C LEU A 107 26.96 -1.96 7.11
N LYS A 108 26.82 -0.74 7.63
CA LYS A 108 27.95 0.19 7.85
C LYS A 108 28.98 -0.34 8.86
N THR A 109 28.55 -1.22 9.76
CA THR A 109 29.40 -1.77 10.84
C THR A 109 29.60 -3.28 10.72
N ASP A 110 28.64 -3.99 10.14
CA ASP A 110 28.68 -5.42 9.88
C ASP A 110 28.16 -5.71 8.47
N ALA A 111 29.08 -5.79 7.51
CA ALA A 111 28.78 -6.07 6.11
C ALA A 111 28.18 -7.47 5.86
N SER A 112 28.16 -8.35 6.87
CA SER A 112 27.54 -9.68 6.79
C SER A 112 26.16 -9.75 7.45
N PHE A 113 25.69 -8.64 8.03
CA PHE A 113 24.41 -8.60 8.70
C PHE A 113 23.25 -8.90 7.74
N VAL A 114 22.30 -9.70 8.22
CA VAL A 114 21.06 -10.04 7.53
C VAL A 114 19.89 -9.75 8.46
N ALA A 115 18.96 -8.89 8.04
CA ALA A 115 17.76 -8.62 8.81
C ALA A 115 16.72 -9.71 8.58
N ASP A 116 15.93 -10.00 9.62
CA ASP A 116 14.72 -10.79 9.47
C ASP A 116 13.56 -9.89 9.03
N THR A 117 13.05 -10.12 7.81
CA THR A 117 11.92 -9.41 7.22
C THR A 117 10.64 -10.24 7.23
N SER A 118 10.68 -11.48 7.73
CA SER A 118 9.59 -12.45 7.61
C SER A 118 8.27 -11.94 8.19
N ALA A 119 8.33 -11.28 9.35
CA ALA A 119 7.16 -10.73 10.04
C ALA A 119 6.47 -9.62 9.24
N ILE A 120 7.23 -8.68 8.69
CA ILE A 120 6.65 -7.54 7.96
C ILE A 120 6.09 -7.99 6.60
N GLU A 121 6.77 -8.92 5.92
CA GLU A 121 6.29 -9.51 4.67
C GLU A 121 5.01 -10.34 4.88
N ALA A 122 4.94 -11.11 5.97
CA ALA A 122 3.74 -11.87 6.33
C ALA A 122 2.55 -10.92 6.55
N LYS A 123 2.76 -9.83 7.29
CA LYS A 123 1.74 -8.81 7.50
C LYS A 123 1.31 -8.13 6.20
N MET A 124 2.25 -7.90 5.28
CA MET A 124 1.94 -7.31 3.97
C MET A 124 1.06 -8.24 3.14
N ARG A 125 1.38 -9.54 3.09
CA ARG A 125 0.55 -10.54 2.41
C ARG A 125 -0.87 -10.59 3.01
N GLU A 126 -0.98 -10.60 4.33
CA GLU A 126 -2.28 -10.59 5.03
C GLU A 126 -3.13 -9.35 4.69
N VAL A 127 -2.51 -8.15 4.70
CA VAL A 127 -3.21 -6.89 4.36
C VAL A 127 -3.67 -6.90 2.91
N VAL A 128 -2.86 -7.45 2.00
CA VAL A 128 -3.20 -7.55 0.57
C VAL A 128 -4.34 -8.53 0.33
N GLU A 129 -4.30 -9.71 0.95
CA GLU A 129 -5.37 -10.71 0.85
C GLU A 129 -6.70 -10.20 1.43
N SER A 130 -6.65 -9.58 2.62
CA SER A 130 -7.83 -9.00 3.27
C SER A 130 -8.36 -7.74 2.56
N GLY A 131 -7.49 -6.97 1.92
CA GLY A 131 -7.84 -5.81 1.11
C GLY A 131 -8.50 -6.20 -0.22
N ALA A 132 -7.95 -7.21 -0.91
CA ALA A 132 -8.52 -7.76 -2.13
C ALA A 132 -9.90 -8.39 -1.90
N ALA A 133 -10.09 -9.10 -0.77
CA ALA A 133 -11.39 -9.67 -0.42
C ALA A 133 -12.49 -8.60 -0.21
N ARG A 134 -12.12 -7.40 0.26
CA ARG A 134 -13.06 -6.28 0.49
C ARG A 134 -13.42 -5.53 -0.79
N THR A 135 -12.57 -5.54 -1.81
CA THR A 135 -12.83 -4.87 -3.10
C THR A 135 -13.76 -5.67 -4.01
N VAL A 136 -13.95 -6.98 -3.77
CA VAL A 136 -14.82 -7.87 -4.57
C VAL A 136 -16.26 -7.92 -4.06
N ALA A 137 -16.58 -7.31 -2.91
CA ALA A 137 -17.96 -7.20 -2.45
C ALA A 137 -18.75 -6.24 -3.37
N PRO A 138 -19.82 -6.71 -4.06
CA PRO A 138 -20.52 -5.87 -5.01
C PRO A 138 -21.17 -4.70 -4.27
N ALA A 139 -20.94 -3.49 -4.77
CA ALA A 139 -21.66 -2.30 -4.38
C ALA A 139 -23.17 -2.59 -4.47
N ARG A 140 -23.82 -2.77 -3.31
CA ARG A 140 -25.27 -2.68 -3.22
C ARG A 140 -25.63 -1.27 -3.68
N ARG A 141 -26.08 -1.13 -4.93
CA ARG A 141 -26.76 0.07 -5.41
C ARG A 141 -27.93 0.31 -4.47
N ARG A 142 -27.85 1.35 -3.63
CA ARG A 142 -29.04 2.02 -3.14
C ARG A 142 -29.69 2.61 -4.40
N VAL A 143 -30.76 1.98 -4.85
CA VAL A 143 -31.67 2.64 -5.77
C VAL A 143 -32.36 3.72 -4.93
N ASP A 144 -32.15 4.97 -5.32
CA ASP A 144 -32.91 6.13 -4.89
C ASP A 144 -34.41 5.84 -5.03
N GLU A 145 -35.14 5.92 -3.92
CA GLU A 145 -36.59 5.92 -3.93
C GLU A 145 -37.04 7.39 -3.76
N PRO A 146 -37.59 8.03 -4.81
CA PRO A 146 -38.09 9.39 -4.68
C PRO A 146 -39.44 9.35 -3.98
N GLN A 147 -39.53 10.04 -2.84
CA GLN A 147 -40.79 10.35 -2.17
C GLN A 147 -41.66 11.28 -3.02
N PRO A 148 -42.99 11.16 -2.94
CA PRO A 148 -43.87 12.32 -3.08
C PRO A 148 -44.51 12.67 -1.72
N SER A 149 -44.12 13.83 -1.21
CA SER A 149 -44.89 14.58 -0.20
C SER A 149 -45.92 15.43 -0.94
N PHE A 150 -47.20 15.35 -0.55
CA PHE A 150 -48.02 16.54 -0.25
C PHE A 150 -49.22 16.12 0.63
N ALA A 151 -49.33 16.80 1.77
CA ALA A 151 -50.48 16.75 2.66
C ALA A 151 -51.52 17.81 2.26
N THR A 152 -52.82 17.51 2.40
CA THR A 152 -53.78 18.44 3.00
C THR A 152 -55.09 17.76 3.44
N ARG A 153 -55.28 17.81 4.76
CA ARG A 153 -56.49 17.94 5.59
C ARG A 153 -57.86 18.14 4.90
N GLY A 154 -58.83 17.32 5.33
CA GLY A 154 -60.20 17.71 5.71
C GLY A 154 -61.27 17.68 4.61
N GLU A 155 -62.27 16.81 4.75
CA GLU A 155 -63.62 17.19 5.23
C GLU A 155 -64.59 16.00 5.14
N THR A 156 -65.26 15.72 6.24
CA THR A 156 -66.34 14.74 6.35
C THR A 156 -67.65 15.43 6.00
N VAL A 157 -68.35 15.01 4.95
CA VAL A 157 -69.79 15.31 4.80
C VAL A 157 -70.55 14.04 4.46
N ARG A 158 -71.37 13.61 5.42
CA ARG A 158 -72.49 12.68 5.25
C ARG A 158 -73.59 13.36 4.43
N VAL A 159 -74.17 12.68 3.45
CA VAL A 159 -75.61 12.80 3.18
C VAL A 159 -76.17 11.43 2.82
N SER A 160 -77.17 11.02 3.60
CA SER A 160 -78.00 9.83 3.39
C SER A 160 -79.10 10.10 2.34
N ALA A 161 -79.39 9.04 1.58
CA ALA A 161 -80.70 8.53 1.17
C ALA A 161 -81.73 9.41 0.44
N HIS A 162 -82.29 8.78 -0.60
CA HIS A 162 -83.71 8.70 -0.97
C HIS A 162 -84.29 9.68 -2.01
N ASN A 163 -84.41 9.21 -3.26
CA ASN A 163 -85.67 9.05 -4.03
C ASN A 163 -85.33 8.53 -5.45
N LEU A 164 -85.69 7.31 -5.82
CA LEU A 164 -86.97 6.88 -6.43
C LEU A 164 -87.31 7.58 -7.76
N MET A 165 -87.13 6.86 -8.86
CA MET A 165 -87.97 6.93 -10.06
C MET A 165 -87.84 5.62 -10.84
N SER A 166 -88.61 4.61 -10.41
CA SER A 166 -89.41 3.68 -11.23
C SER A 166 -90.23 2.80 -10.29
#